data_AF-A0A3B9QI34-F1
#
_entry.id   AF-A0A3B9QI34-F1
#
_cell.length_a   1.000
_cell.length_b   1.000
_cell.length_c   1.000
_cell.angle_alpha   90.00
_cell.angle_beta   90.00
_cell.angle_gamma   90.00
#
_symmetry.space_group_name_H-M   'P 1'
#
loop_
_entity.id
_entity.type
_entity.pdbx_description
1 polymer ?
#
loop_
_entity_poly.entity_id
_entity_poly.type
_entity_poly.pdbx_seq_one_letter_code
_entity_poly.pdbx_strand_id
1 'polypeptide(L)' 'ATTAPILLVRGGQSELVTPASVREFQQLVPEAEFVDVAGTGHMVAGDDNDAFTDAVSEFLARHHPIR' A
#
# COMPACT_ATOMS: atom_id res chain seq x y z
N ALA A 1 -4.85 -15.88 -10.67
CA ALA A 1 -4.76 -14.45 -11.04
C ALA A 1 -5.85 -13.73 -10.29
N THR A 2 -5.51 -12.70 -9.53
CA THR A 2 -6.51 -11.92 -8.79
C THR A 2 -7.22 -11.00 -9.78
N THR A 3 -8.54 -10.90 -9.71
CA THR A 3 -9.34 -10.13 -10.67
C THR A 3 -9.62 -8.70 -10.21
N ALA A 4 -9.21 -8.35 -8.99
CA ALA A 4 -9.39 -7.04 -8.40
C ALA A 4 -8.03 -6.31 -8.30
N PRO A 5 -8.01 -4.97 -8.45
CA PRO A 5 -6.84 -4.15 -8.16
C PRO A 5 -6.38 -4.34 -6.71
N ILE A 6 -5.06 -4.32 -6.50
CA ILE A 6 -4.44 -4.48 -5.17
C ILE A 6 -3.50 -3.31 -4.91
N LEU A 7 -3.59 -2.76 -3.69
CA LEU A 7 -2.63 -1.80 -3.15
C LEU A 7 -1.98 -2.39 -1.90
N LEU A 8 -0.65 -2.43 -1.87
CA LEU A 8 0.14 -2.71 -0.67
C LEU A 8 0.66 -1.40 -0.09
N VAL A 9 0.20 -1.03 1.11
CA VAL A 9 0.69 0.12 1.87
C VAL A 9 1.63 -0.38 2.97
N ARG A 10 2.85 0.16 3.00
CA ARG A 10 3.87 -0.13 4.02
C ARG A 10 4.23 1.15 4.74
N GLY A 11 4.41 1.07 6.06
CA GLY A 11 5.11 2.13 6.78
C GLY A 11 6.62 1.93 6.72
N GLY A 12 7.35 3.01 6.42
CA GLY A 12 8.78 2.94 6.09
C GLY A 12 9.65 2.36 7.20
N GLN A 13 9.23 2.52 8.46
CA GLN A 13 9.89 1.98 9.66
C GLN A 13 9.30 0.63 10.11
N SER A 14 8.42 0.02 9.32
CA SER A 14 7.86 -1.29 9.66
C SER A 14 8.95 -2.36 9.72
N GLU A 15 9.05 -3.01 10.88
CA GLU A 15 9.93 -4.17 11.12
C GLU A 15 9.29 -5.49 10.63
N LEU A 16 7.96 -5.52 10.51
CA LEU A 16 7.21 -6.72 10.11
C LEU A 16 7.10 -6.84 8.59
N VAL A 17 6.76 -5.74 7.91
CA VAL A 17 6.74 -5.69 6.44
C VAL A 17 8.05 -5.06 6.00
N THR A 18 8.98 -5.89 5.54
CA THR A 18 10.31 -5.45 5.12
C THR A 18 10.35 -5.15 3.62
N PRO A 19 11.33 -4.36 3.13
CA PRO A 19 11.51 -4.16 1.69
C PRO A 19 11.72 -5.47 0.90
N ALA A 20 12.30 -6.50 1.53
CA ALA A 20 12.44 -7.82 0.92
C ALA A 20 11.07 -8.49 0.74
N SER A 21 10.22 -8.48 1.78
CA SER A 21 8.86 -9.04 1.69
C SER A 21 7.97 -8.31 0.68
N VAL A 22 8.15 -6.99 0.50
CA VAL A 22 7.46 -6.22 -0.55
C VAL A 22 7.87 -6.72 -1.93
N ARG A 23 9.17 -6.90 -2.17
CA ARG A 23 9.67 -7.42 -3.45
C ARG A 23 9.14 -8.83 -3.72
N GLU A 24 9.16 -9.71 -2.73
CA GLU A 24 8.59 -11.06 -2.83
C GLU A 24 7.10 -11.00 -3.18
N PHE A 25 6.34 -10.14 -2.50
CA PHE A 25 4.93 -9.92 -2.80
C PHE A 25 4.71 -9.44 -4.23
N GLN A 26 5.50 -8.47 -4.71
CA GLN A 26 5.41 -7.97 -6.08
C GLN A 26 5.79 -9.01 -7.14
N GLN A 27 6.62 -10.01 -6.81
CA GLN A 27 6.84 -11.16 -7.70
C GLN A 27 5.62 -12.07 -7.78
N LEU A 28 4.87 -12.22 -6.68
CA LEU A 28 3.67 -13.06 -6.61
C LEU A 28 2.44 -12.37 -7.21
N VAL A 29 2.36 -11.04 -7.07
CA VAL A 29 1.25 -10.20 -7.55
C VAL A 29 1.83 -9.01 -8.33
N PRO A 30 2.30 -9.21 -9.57
CA PRO A 30 2.95 -8.16 -10.37
C PRO A 30 2.06 -6.95 -10.67
N GLU A 31 0.75 -7.13 -10.65
CA GLU A 31 -0.26 -6.10 -10.86
C GLU A 31 -0.53 -5.22 -9.62
N ALA A 32 0.05 -5.56 -8.46
CA ALA A 32 -0.16 -4.79 -7.24
C ALA A 32 0.59 -3.46 -7.27
N GLU A 33 -0.11 -2.39 -6.88
CA GLU A 33 0.51 -1.11 -6.59
C GLU A 33 1.13 -1.12 -5.19
N PHE A 34 2.18 -0.32 -4.99
CA PHE A 34 2.91 -0.25 -3.73
C PHE A 34 3.16 1.20 -3.32
N VAL A 35 2.91 1.50 -2.04
CA VAL A 35 3.18 2.80 -1.42
C VAL A 35 3.97 2.58 -0.13
N ASP A 36 5.04 3.34 0.04
CA ASP A 36 5.85 3.38 1.26
C ASP A 36 5.66 4.75 1.94
N VAL A 37 5.12 4.74 3.17
CA VAL A 37 4.84 5.95 3.94
C VAL A 37 5.99 6.18 4.92
N ALA A 38 6.85 7.13 4.57
CA ALA A 38 8.02 7.47 5.38
C ALA A 38 7.62 7.93 6.80
N GLY A 39 8.44 7.61 7.80
CA GLY A 39 8.24 8.07 9.18
C GLY A 39 7.14 7.33 9.96
N THR A 40 6.46 6.35 9.36
CA THR A 40 5.45 5.52 10.03
C THR A 40 5.99 4.13 10.35
N GLY A 41 5.50 3.55 11.45
CA GLY A 41 5.77 2.18 11.87
C GLY A 41 4.89 1.18 11.11
N HIS A 42 4.51 0.08 11.76
CA HIS A 42 3.69 -0.93 11.08
C HIS A 42 2.22 -0.51 10.90
N MET A 43 1.68 0.25 11.84
CA MET A 43 0.27 0.67 11.85
C MET A 43 0.11 2.03 11.17
N VAL A 44 0.33 2.10 9.85
CA VAL A 44 0.31 3.36 9.10
C VAL A 44 -0.95 4.19 9.36
N ALA A 45 -2.13 3.56 9.35
CA ALA A 45 -3.40 4.25 9.61
C ALA A 45 -3.53 4.80 11.05
N GLY A 46 -2.76 4.26 12.01
CA GLY A 46 -2.69 4.76 13.38
C GLY A 46 -1.61 5.82 13.58
N ASP A 47 -0.51 5.73 12.83
CA ASP A 47 0.63 6.65 12.93
C ASP A 47 0.43 7.92 12.09
N ASP A 48 -0.09 7.78 10.87
CA ASP A 48 -0.39 8.87 9.93
C ASP A 48 -1.65 8.50 9.11
N ASN A 49 -2.81 8.84 9.67
CA ASN A 49 -4.09 8.51 9.06
C ASN A 49 -4.33 9.27 7.75
N ASP A 50 -3.83 10.50 7.65
CA ASP A 50 -4.00 11.34 6.46
C ASP A 50 -3.22 10.73 5.30
N ALA A 51 -1.93 10.40 5.49
CA ALA A 51 -1.13 9.75 4.46
C ALA A 51 -1.69 8.38 4.04
N PHE A 52 -2.21 7.59 4.99
CA PHE A 52 -2.89 6.34 4.68
C PHE A 52 -4.16 6.56 3.84
N THR A 53 -5.00 7.51 4.26
CA THR A 53 -6.28 7.83 3.62
C THR A 53 -6.07 8.38 2.22
N ASP A 54 -5.06 9.22 2.01
CA ASP A 54 -4.69 9.76 0.70
C ASP A 54 -4.27 8.62 -0.25
N ALA A 55 -3.38 7.74 0.19
CA ALA A 55 -2.94 6.60 -0.63
C ALA A 55 -4.09 5.69 -1.05
N VAL A 56 -5.02 5.39 -0.12
CA VAL A 56 -6.21 4.59 -0.42
C VAL A 56 -7.17 5.33 -1.35
N SER A 57 -7.43 6.61 -1.09
CA SER A 57 -8.38 7.41 -1.87
C SER A 57 -7.91 7.59 -3.31
N GLU A 58 -6.62 7.87 -3.52
CA GLU A 58 -6.04 7.97 -4.86
C GLU A 58 -6.09 6.65 -5.62
N PHE A 59 -5.80 5.54 -4.95
CA PHE A 59 -5.92 4.21 -5.54
C PHE A 59 -7.35 3.89 -5.96
N LEU A 60 -8.32 4.16 -5.09
CA LEU A 60 -9.73 3.99 -5.41
C LEU A 60 -10.17 4.89 -6.56
N ALA A 61 -9.70 6.14 -6.62
CA ALA A 61 -10.02 7.05 -7.73
C ALA A 61 -9.49 6.54 -9.09
N ARG A 62 -8.32 5.88 -9.11
CA ARG A 62 -7.75 5.28 -10.34
C ARG A 62 -8.55 4.08 -10.84
N HIS A 63 -9.03 3.23 -9.94
CA HIS A 63 -9.67 1.95 -10.29
C HIS A 63 -11.19 1.97 -10.29
N HIS A 64 -11.79 2.89 -9.55
CA HIS A 64 -13.22 3.09 -9.43
C HIS A 64 -13.58 4.58 -9.57
N PRO A 65 -13.30 5.19 -10.74
CA PRO A 65 -13.69 6.57 -10.98
C PRO A 65 -15.21 6.71 -10.79
N ILE A 66 -15.59 7.61 -9.89
CA ILE A 66 -17.00 7.96 -9.65
C ILE A 66 -17.55 8.49 -10.98
N ARG A 67 -18.54 7.78 -11.53
CA ARG A 67 -19.29 8.22 -12.71
C ARG A 67 -20.35 9.24 -12.33
#